data_AF-A0A4Y2KXK2-F1
#
_entry.id   AF-A0A4Y2KXK2-F1
#
_cell.length_a   1.000
_cell.length_b   1.000
_cell.length_c   1.000
_cell.angle_alpha   90.00
_cell.angle_beta   90.00
_cell.angle_gamma   90.00
#
_symmetry.space_group_name_H-M   'P 1'
#
loop_
_entity.id
_entity.type
_entity.pdbx_description
1 polymer ?
#
loop_
_entity_poly.entity_id
_entity_poly.type
_entity_poly.pdbx_seq_one_letter_code
_entity_poly.pdbx_strand_id
1 'polypeptide(L)'
;MLDSCQIRDEEPQKKIVPTPVQFKALSRTACNPEKSYVIIEGLGGFGLELCQWLVERGARHVILTSRSGLKTGYQKLCVNRWSMENINIIVSNLNATKMDDAKALLTMAAEIKPVAAIFNLALVLRDAFMENQTVENFKEVCESKATSTLNLDVASRELCPELDWFVCFSSVSCGRGNAGQ
;
A
#
# COMPACT_ATOMS: atom_id res chain seq x y z
N MET A 1 -12.25 59.76 -51.96
CA MET A 1 -12.00 59.71 -50.50
C MET A 1 -11.82 58.23 -50.17
N LEU A 2 -10.58 57.74 -50.24
CA LEU A 2 -10.22 56.37 -49.89
C LEU A 2 -9.08 56.50 -48.90
N ASP A 3 -9.40 56.43 -47.62
CA ASP A 3 -8.42 56.43 -46.56
C ASP A 3 -7.61 55.13 -46.65
N SER A 4 -6.33 55.27 -46.91
CA SER A 4 -5.38 54.17 -46.99
C SER A 4 -5.27 53.49 -45.62
N CYS A 5 -5.76 52.25 -45.54
CA CYS A 5 -5.53 51.38 -44.39
C CYS A 5 -4.02 51.13 -44.26
N GLN A 6 -3.38 51.77 -43.27
CA GLN A 6 -1.98 51.50 -42.92
C GLN A 6 -1.92 50.39 -41.88
N ILE A 7 -1.13 49.36 -42.19
CA ILE A 7 -0.84 48.26 -41.27
C ILE A 7 0.10 48.81 -40.19
N ARG A 8 -0.32 48.66 -38.92
CA ARG A 8 0.44 49.10 -37.75
C ARG A 8 1.74 48.28 -37.63
N ASP A 9 2.86 48.95 -37.37
CA ASP A 9 4.16 48.30 -37.18
C ASP A 9 4.10 47.27 -36.03
N GLU A 10 4.80 46.14 -36.22
CA GLU A 10 4.90 45.09 -35.20
C GLU A 10 5.54 45.64 -33.92
N GLU A 11 4.89 45.42 -32.78
CA GLU A 11 5.49 45.79 -31.50
C GLU A 11 6.80 45.02 -31.30
N PRO A 12 7.88 45.69 -30.84
CA PRO A 12 9.15 45.02 -30.61
C PRO A 12 8.93 43.86 -29.65
N GLN A 13 9.29 42.64 -30.09
CA GLN A 13 9.11 41.40 -29.32
C GLN A 13 9.68 41.58 -27.90
N LYS A 14 8.78 41.85 -26.96
CA LYS A 14 9.14 41.93 -25.55
C LYS A 14 9.52 40.52 -25.13
N LYS A 15 10.83 40.26 -24.97
CA LYS A 15 11.32 39.01 -24.39
C LYS A 15 10.84 38.94 -22.94
N ILE A 16 9.68 38.32 -22.73
CA ILE A 16 9.17 38.01 -21.41
C ILE A 16 10.01 36.83 -20.90
N VAL A 17 11.00 37.11 -20.07
CA VAL A 17 11.73 36.07 -19.34
C VAL A 17 10.82 35.63 -18.19
N PRO A 18 10.34 34.37 -18.16
CA PRO A 18 9.51 33.88 -17.06
C PRO A 18 10.28 34.03 -15.76
N THR A 19 9.71 34.76 -14.80
CA THR A 19 10.30 34.81 -13.45
C THR A 19 10.04 33.45 -12.80
N PRO A 20 11.07 32.73 -12.33
CA PRO A 20 10.88 31.44 -11.67
C PRO A 20 9.98 31.61 -10.45
N VAL A 21 8.81 31.00 -10.47
CA VAL A 21 7.93 30.97 -9.30
C VAL A 21 8.45 29.88 -8.37
N GLN A 22 8.90 30.27 -7.19
CA GLN A 22 9.32 29.31 -6.18
C GLN A 22 8.10 28.79 -5.44
N PHE A 23 7.86 27.48 -5.55
CA PHE A 23 6.86 26.78 -4.76
C PHE A 23 7.52 26.00 -3.64
N LYS A 24 6.88 25.96 -2.48
CA LYS A 24 7.32 25.12 -1.37
C LYS A 24 7.07 23.66 -1.74
N ALA A 25 8.11 22.97 -2.22
CA ALA A 25 8.07 21.55 -2.46
C ALA A 25 8.04 20.81 -1.11
N LEU A 26 6.86 20.49 -0.62
CA LEU A 26 6.71 19.55 0.47
C LEU A 26 6.89 18.15 -0.12
N SER A 27 8.01 17.49 0.18
CA SER A 27 8.20 16.10 -0.19
C SER A 27 7.05 15.28 0.43
N ARG A 28 6.18 14.75 -0.43
CA ARG A 28 5.14 13.80 -0.05
C ARG A 28 5.51 12.47 -0.68
N THR A 29 5.25 11.40 0.05
CA THR A 29 5.29 10.05 -0.52
C THR A 29 4.30 9.98 -1.68
N ALA A 30 4.77 9.53 -2.84
CA ALA A 30 3.97 9.32 -4.04
C ALA A 30 4.11 7.85 -4.46
N CYS A 31 3.01 7.28 -4.95
CA CYS A 31 2.95 5.92 -5.43
C CYS A 31 3.03 5.93 -6.95
N ASN A 32 3.90 5.10 -7.53
CA ASN A 32 3.94 4.86 -8.96
C ASN A 32 2.67 4.10 -9.40
N PRO A 33 1.84 4.64 -10.32
CA PRO A 33 0.64 3.96 -10.81
C PRO A 33 0.96 2.67 -11.59
N GLU A 34 2.17 2.53 -12.13
CA GLU A 34 2.62 1.37 -12.90
C GLU A 34 3.24 0.26 -12.03
N LYS A 35 3.09 0.33 -10.71
CA LYS A 35 3.54 -0.71 -9.77
C LYS A 35 2.37 -1.26 -8.94
N SER A 36 2.56 -2.44 -8.37
CA SER A 36 1.60 -3.09 -7.48
C SER A 36 1.98 -2.94 -5.99
N TYR A 37 0.97 -2.90 -5.13
CA TYR A 37 1.12 -2.73 -3.68
C TYR A 37 0.39 -3.86 -2.96
N VAL A 38 1.10 -4.59 -2.11
CA VAL A 38 0.56 -5.76 -1.39
C VAL A 38 0.33 -5.38 0.07
N ILE A 39 -0.88 -5.57 0.58
CA ILE A 39 -1.24 -5.31 1.98
C ILE A 39 -1.74 -6.61 2.62
N ILE A 40 -0.98 -7.13 3.57
CA ILE A 40 -1.29 -8.37 4.28
C ILE A 40 -2.32 -8.10 5.38
N GLU A 41 -3.39 -8.89 5.40
CA GLU A 41 -4.59 -8.67 6.23
C GLU A 41 -5.19 -7.25 6.00
N GLY A 42 -5.12 -6.77 4.74
CA GLY A 42 -5.51 -5.42 4.32
C GLY A 42 -7.00 -5.10 4.44
N LEU A 43 -7.86 -6.09 4.73
CA LEU A 43 -9.28 -5.88 4.99
C LEU A 43 -9.60 -5.47 6.45
N GLY A 44 -8.59 -5.42 7.32
CA GLY A 44 -8.73 -4.84 8.65
C GLY A 44 -8.90 -3.30 8.61
N GLY A 45 -9.33 -2.70 9.71
CA GLY A 45 -9.61 -1.25 9.76
C GLY A 45 -8.43 -0.39 9.28
N PHE A 46 -7.22 -0.63 9.83
CA PHE A 46 -6.01 0.08 9.40
C PHE A 46 -5.61 -0.23 7.95
N GLY A 47 -5.88 -1.44 7.47
CA GLY A 47 -5.55 -1.86 6.10
C GLY A 47 -6.39 -1.14 5.05
N LEU A 48 -7.67 -0.91 5.33
CA LEU A 48 -8.55 -0.15 4.44
C LEU A 48 -8.12 1.32 4.35
N GLU A 49 -7.78 1.93 5.49
CA GLU A 49 -7.26 3.30 5.53
C GLU A 49 -5.90 3.43 4.84
N LEU A 50 -5.00 2.45 5.02
CA LEU A 50 -3.72 2.41 4.30
C LEU A 50 -3.94 2.28 2.79
N CYS A 51 -4.89 1.45 2.36
CA CYS A 51 -5.24 1.31 0.95
C CYS A 51 -5.76 2.64 0.38
N GLN A 52 -6.69 3.31 1.08
CA GLN A 52 -7.17 4.64 0.70
C GLN A 52 -6.01 5.65 0.59
N TRP A 53 -5.10 5.65 1.58
CA TRP A 53 -3.95 6.54 1.61
C TRP A 53 -2.98 6.31 0.43
N LEU A 54 -2.78 5.05 0.02
CA LEU A 54 -1.96 4.68 -1.15
C LEU A 54 -2.65 5.12 -2.45
N VAL A 55 -3.96 4.91 -2.56
CA VAL A 55 -4.78 5.31 -3.71
C VAL A 55 -4.70 6.82 -3.96
N GLU A 56 -4.87 7.62 -2.90
CA GLU A 56 -4.75 9.08 -2.93
C GLU A 56 -3.36 9.55 -3.36
N ARG A 57 -2.34 8.69 -3.20
CA ARG A 57 -0.95 8.96 -3.59
C ARG A 57 -0.58 8.42 -4.95
N GLY A 58 -1.51 7.81 -5.68
CA GLY A 58 -1.31 7.36 -7.06
C GLY A 58 -1.27 5.85 -7.24
N ALA A 59 -1.44 5.04 -6.19
CA ALA A 59 -1.53 3.59 -6.37
C ALA A 59 -2.76 3.23 -7.21
N ARG A 60 -2.59 2.34 -8.19
CA ARG A 60 -3.68 1.86 -9.07
C ARG A 60 -3.86 0.35 -9.05
N HIS A 61 -2.90 -0.39 -8.51
CA HIS A 61 -2.94 -1.84 -8.41
C HIS A 61 -2.65 -2.26 -6.98
N VAL A 62 -3.66 -2.67 -6.23
CA VAL A 62 -3.52 -3.04 -4.82
C VAL A 62 -4.06 -4.45 -4.59
N ILE A 63 -3.26 -5.27 -3.94
CA ILE A 63 -3.62 -6.63 -3.54
C ILE A 63 -3.80 -6.63 -2.02
N LEU A 64 -5.03 -6.92 -1.58
CA LEU A 64 -5.39 -7.04 -0.18
C LEU A 64 -5.52 -8.52 0.16
N THR A 65 -4.76 -9.01 1.15
CA THR A 65 -5.00 -10.37 1.65
C THR A 65 -5.97 -10.37 2.82
N SER A 66 -6.72 -11.45 2.95
CA SER A 66 -7.54 -11.75 4.12
C SER A 66 -7.86 -13.24 4.13
N ARG A 67 -7.52 -13.93 5.22
CA ARG A 67 -7.89 -15.35 5.43
C ARG A 67 -9.39 -15.60 5.30
N SER A 68 -10.20 -14.58 5.54
CA SER A 68 -11.65 -14.64 5.64
C SER A 68 -12.39 -14.00 4.47
N GLY A 69 -11.67 -13.36 3.53
CA GLY A 69 -12.27 -12.54 2.48
C GLY A 69 -13.09 -11.35 3.02
N LEU A 70 -13.98 -10.84 2.16
CA LEU A 70 -14.90 -9.74 2.47
C LEU A 70 -16.05 -10.23 3.35
N LYS A 71 -16.15 -9.70 4.58
CA LYS A 71 -17.17 -10.09 5.57
C LYS A 71 -18.17 -8.98 5.90
N THR A 72 -17.75 -7.72 5.84
CA THR A 72 -18.57 -6.58 6.32
C THR A 72 -19.08 -5.71 5.16
N GLY A 73 -20.18 -5.00 5.40
CA GLY A 73 -20.71 -4.02 4.43
C GLY A 73 -19.73 -2.88 4.16
N TYR A 74 -18.99 -2.45 5.18
CA TYR A 74 -17.97 -1.40 5.04
C TYR A 74 -16.80 -1.84 4.15
N GLN A 75 -16.28 -3.06 4.32
CA GLN A 75 -15.24 -3.60 3.43
C GLN A 75 -15.69 -3.63 1.97
N LYS A 76 -16.93 -4.10 1.72
CA LYS A 76 -17.51 -4.13 0.37
C LYS A 76 -17.68 -2.72 -0.20
N LEU A 77 -18.13 -1.76 0.61
CA LEU A 77 -18.25 -0.36 0.22
C LEU A 77 -16.91 0.23 -0.24
N CYS A 78 -15.84 0.03 0.54
CA CYS A 78 -14.50 0.50 0.20
C CYS A 78 -14.01 -0.10 -1.13
N VAL A 79 -14.06 -1.43 -1.28
CA VAL A 79 -13.62 -2.12 -2.51
C VAL A 79 -14.43 -1.66 -3.72
N ASN A 80 -15.75 -1.55 -3.60
CA ASN A 80 -16.60 -1.08 -4.68
C ASN A 80 -16.27 0.37 -5.07
N ARG A 81 -16.03 1.25 -4.09
CA ARG A 81 -15.65 2.64 -4.36
C ARG A 81 -14.34 2.73 -5.13
N TRP A 82 -13.30 2.00 -4.71
CA TRP A 82 -12.03 1.99 -5.44
C TRP A 82 -12.19 1.44 -6.86
N SER A 83 -13.02 0.41 -7.04
CA SER A 83 -13.33 -0.10 -8.37
C SER A 83 -14.03 0.94 -9.26
N MET A 84 -14.94 1.76 -8.71
CA MET A 84 -15.58 2.87 -9.45
C MET A 84 -14.59 3.97 -9.83
N GLU A 85 -13.52 4.13 -9.05
CA GLU A 85 -12.40 5.04 -9.32
C GLU A 85 -11.35 4.43 -10.28
N ASN A 86 -11.66 3.29 -10.93
CA ASN A 86 -10.78 2.54 -11.83
C ASN A 86 -9.46 2.06 -11.18
N ILE A 87 -9.49 1.78 -9.88
CA ILE A 87 -8.37 1.15 -9.17
C ILE A 87 -8.56 -0.36 -9.22
N ASN A 88 -7.53 -1.07 -9.67
CA ASN A 88 -7.51 -2.52 -9.65
C ASN A 88 -7.24 -3.02 -8.22
N ILE A 89 -8.31 -3.43 -7.53
CA ILE A 89 -8.24 -4.05 -6.20
C ILE A 89 -8.47 -5.54 -6.32
N ILE A 90 -7.51 -6.33 -5.87
CA ILE A 90 -7.63 -7.79 -5.79
C ILE A 90 -7.67 -8.20 -4.33
N VAL A 91 -8.70 -8.96 -3.96
CA VAL A 91 -8.81 -9.57 -2.64
C VAL A 91 -8.37 -11.02 -2.76
N SER A 92 -7.27 -11.37 -2.09
CA SER A 92 -6.71 -12.73 -2.08
C SER A 92 -6.90 -13.39 -0.72
N ASN A 93 -7.14 -14.69 -0.73
CA ASN A 93 -7.23 -15.53 0.48
C ASN A 93 -5.93 -16.26 0.81
N LEU A 94 -4.85 -16.00 0.05
CA LEU A 94 -3.53 -16.59 0.27
C LEU A 94 -2.98 -16.21 1.64
N ASN A 95 -2.45 -17.20 2.36
CA ASN A 95 -1.96 -17.02 3.71
C ASN A 95 -0.43 -16.94 3.74
N ALA A 96 0.10 -15.74 3.93
CA ALA A 96 1.55 -15.49 3.97
C ALA A 96 2.29 -16.25 5.09
N THR A 97 1.61 -16.86 6.08
CA THR A 97 2.27 -17.76 7.04
C THR A 97 2.79 -19.06 6.40
N LYS A 98 2.34 -19.40 5.19
CA LYS A 98 2.87 -20.49 4.36
C LYS A 98 3.77 -19.91 3.28
N MET A 99 4.94 -20.52 3.08
CA MET A 99 5.91 -20.06 2.07
C MET A 99 5.33 -20.11 0.65
N ASP A 100 4.65 -21.19 0.29
CA ASP A 100 4.08 -21.35 -1.06
C ASP A 100 3.02 -20.29 -1.36
N ASP A 101 2.15 -19.99 -0.40
CA ASP A 101 1.14 -18.94 -0.52
C ASP A 101 1.79 -17.55 -0.60
N ALA A 102 2.87 -17.30 0.15
CA ALA A 102 3.61 -16.04 0.07
C ALA A 102 4.26 -15.86 -1.32
N LYS A 103 4.86 -16.91 -1.88
CA LYS A 103 5.39 -16.90 -3.25
C LYS A 103 4.27 -16.68 -4.27
N ALA A 104 3.17 -17.44 -4.17
CA ALA A 104 2.03 -17.31 -5.07
C ALA A 104 1.42 -15.89 -5.04
N LEU A 105 1.37 -15.28 -3.85
CA LEU A 105 0.88 -13.91 -3.67
C LEU A 105 1.77 -12.90 -4.40
N LEU A 106 3.09 -13.00 -4.23
CA LEU A 106 4.03 -12.06 -4.86
C LEU A 106 4.17 -12.30 -6.37
N THR A 107 4.08 -13.55 -6.83
CA THR A 107 4.00 -13.88 -8.26
C THR A 107 2.75 -13.27 -8.89
N MET A 108 1.57 -13.48 -8.29
CA MET A 108 0.32 -12.86 -8.75
C MET A 108 0.44 -11.33 -8.79
N ALA A 109 1.02 -10.71 -7.76
CA ALA A 109 1.22 -9.27 -7.72
C ALA A 109 2.14 -8.79 -8.86
N ALA A 110 3.26 -9.50 -9.08
CA ALA A 110 4.23 -9.21 -10.13
C ALA A 110 3.69 -9.41 -11.55
N GLU A 111 2.80 -10.39 -11.76
CA GLU A 111 2.11 -10.62 -13.04
C GLU A 111 1.19 -9.45 -13.43
N ILE A 112 0.65 -8.73 -12.44
CA ILE A 112 -0.16 -7.53 -12.69
C ILE A 112 0.76 -6.35 -13.03
N LYS A 113 1.71 -6.06 -12.13
CA LYS A 113 2.72 -4.99 -12.24
C LYS A 113 3.89 -5.27 -11.29
N PRO A 114 5.11 -4.75 -11.54
CA PRO A 114 6.23 -4.86 -10.60
C PRO A 114 5.83 -4.44 -9.18
N VAL A 115 6.19 -5.24 -8.19
CA VAL A 115 5.81 -5.00 -6.78
C VAL A 115 6.63 -3.85 -6.21
N ALA A 116 6.00 -2.72 -5.92
CA ALA A 116 6.63 -1.58 -5.24
C ALA A 116 6.73 -1.80 -3.74
N ALA A 117 5.71 -2.42 -3.15
CA ALA A 117 5.60 -2.42 -1.70
C ALA A 117 4.87 -3.63 -1.12
N ILE A 118 5.34 -4.04 0.05
CA ILE A 118 4.71 -5.05 0.90
C ILE A 118 4.48 -4.42 2.27
N PHE A 119 3.22 -4.39 2.71
CA PHE A 119 2.80 -3.90 4.02
C PHE A 119 2.24 -5.06 4.84
N ASN A 120 2.92 -5.44 5.92
CA ASN A 120 2.44 -6.48 6.82
C ASN A 120 1.66 -5.87 7.99
N LEU A 121 0.33 -5.96 7.91
CA LEU A 121 -0.62 -5.51 8.94
C LEU A 121 -1.26 -6.70 9.67
N ALA A 122 -0.79 -7.92 9.44
CA ALA A 122 -1.34 -9.11 10.06
C ALA A 122 -1.27 -9.03 11.59
N LEU A 123 -2.39 -9.34 12.23
CA LEU A 123 -2.50 -9.31 13.68
C LEU A 123 -3.49 -10.38 14.14
N VAL A 124 -3.02 -11.29 14.96
CA VAL A 124 -3.85 -12.12 15.82
C VAL A 124 -3.53 -11.75 17.26
N LEU A 125 -4.58 -11.58 18.07
CA LEU A 125 -4.46 -11.27 19.49
C LEU A 125 -4.86 -12.47 20.32
N ARG A 126 -4.02 -12.78 21.32
CA ARG A 126 -4.24 -13.79 22.35
C ARG A 126 -3.79 -13.20 23.68
N ASP A 127 -4.33 -12.05 24.03
CA ASP A 127 -3.93 -11.33 25.23
C ASP A 127 -4.26 -12.18 26.47
N ALA A 128 -3.26 -12.44 27.29
CA ALA A 128 -3.42 -13.02 28.61
C ALA A 128 -2.17 -12.76 29.44
N PHE A 129 -2.32 -12.74 30.76
CA PHE A 129 -1.16 -12.82 31.64
C PHE A 129 -0.38 -14.12 31.39
N MET A 130 0.92 -14.10 31.69
CA MET A 130 1.82 -15.23 31.42
C MET A 130 1.34 -16.55 32.04
N GLU A 131 0.74 -16.48 33.24
CA GLU A 131 0.16 -17.64 33.93
C GLU A 131 -1.06 -18.27 33.22
N ASN A 132 -1.72 -17.50 32.35
CA ASN A 132 -2.88 -17.90 31.56
C ASN A 132 -2.55 -18.08 30.07
N GLN A 133 -1.28 -17.94 29.69
CA GLN A 133 -0.83 -18.16 28.32
C GLN A 133 -0.62 -19.65 28.02
N THR A 134 -0.65 -19.98 26.73
CA THR A 134 -0.34 -21.32 26.23
C THR A 134 0.63 -21.25 25.07
N VAL A 135 1.32 -22.36 24.81
CA VAL A 135 2.27 -22.46 23.69
C VAL A 135 1.55 -22.25 22.35
N GLU A 136 0.32 -22.72 22.23
CA GLU A 136 -0.52 -22.60 21.03
C GLU A 136 -0.88 -21.14 20.77
N ASN A 137 -1.27 -20.40 21.82
CA ASN A 137 -1.58 -18.97 21.71
C ASN A 137 -0.35 -18.17 21.27
N PHE A 138 0.80 -18.42 21.89
CA PHE A 138 2.05 -17.75 21.54
C PHE A 138 2.44 -18.05 20.08
N LYS A 139 2.36 -19.33 19.68
CA LYS A 139 2.63 -19.77 18.31
C LYS A 139 1.70 -19.10 17.31
N GLU A 140 0.41 -19.02 17.58
CA GLU A 140 -0.57 -18.40 16.69
C GLU A 140 -0.27 -16.90 16.47
N VAL A 141 0.05 -16.16 17.54
CA VAL A 141 0.41 -14.74 17.46
C VAL A 141 1.71 -14.56 16.66
N CYS A 142 2.75 -15.34 16.99
CA CYS A 142 4.03 -15.29 16.32
C CYS A 142 3.93 -15.68 14.84
N GLU A 143 3.16 -16.69 14.48
CA GLU A 143 2.95 -17.11 13.09
C GLU A 143 2.36 -15.97 12.26
N SER A 144 1.36 -15.27 12.81
CA SER A 144 0.69 -14.18 12.10
C SER A 144 1.63 -13.06 11.67
N LYS A 145 2.68 -12.76 12.47
CA LYS A 145 3.62 -11.66 12.21
C LYS A 145 5.02 -12.12 11.82
N ALA A 146 5.68 -12.90 12.67
CA ALA A 146 7.08 -13.28 12.47
C ALA A 146 7.22 -14.24 11.28
N THR A 147 6.42 -15.31 11.25
CA THR A 147 6.49 -16.29 10.15
C THR A 147 6.05 -15.68 8.82
N SER A 148 4.96 -14.91 8.81
CA SER A 148 4.52 -14.22 7.58
C SER A 148 5.57 -13.24 7.07
N THR A 149 6.19 -12.46 7.96
CA THR A 149 7.25 -11.52 7.59
C THR A 149 8.48 -12.25 7.05
N LEU A 150 8.90 -13.36 7.67
CA LEU A 150 10.02 -14.15 7.21
C LEU A 150 9.78 -14.71 5.80
N ASN A 151 8.59 -15.27 5.56
CA ASN A 151 8.24 -15.81 4.25
C ASN A 151 8.22 -14.72 3.18
N LEU A 152 7.65 -13.55 3.50
CA LEU A 152 7.61 -12.41 2.58
C LEU A 152 9.00 -11.84 2.32
N ASP A 153 9.90 -11.79 3.30
CA ASP A 153 11.29 -11.37 3.10
C ASP A 153 12.01 -12.30 2.13
N VAL A 154 11.94 -13.62 2.36
CA VAL A 154 12.56 -14.62 1.48
C VAL A 154 11.97 -14.55 0.06
N ALA A 155 10.64 -14.54 -0.07
CA ALA A 155 9.99 -14.53 -1.36
C ALA A 155 10.21 -13.22 -2.12
N SER A 156 10.20 -12.07 -1.44
CA SER A 156 10.38 -10.76 -2.09
C SER A 156 11.80 -10.55 -2.63
N ARG A 157 12.82 -11.09 -1.96
CA ARG A 157 14.21 -11.06 -2.48
C ARG A 157 14.38 -11.79 -3.79
N GLU A 158 13.57 -12.84 -4.02
CA GLU A 158 13.58 -13.63 -5.26
C GLU A 158 12.68 -13.01 -6.34
N LEU A 159 11.49 -12.54 -5.97
CA LEU A 159 10.40 -12.22 -6.91
C LEU A 159 10.17 -10.72 -7.13
N CYS A 160 10.70 -9.84 -6.28
CA CYS A 160 10.40 -8.41 -6.27
C CYS A 160 11.67 -7.56 -6.44
N PRO A 161 12.33 -7.57 -7.61
CA PRO A 161 13.56 -6.81 -7.85
C PRO A 161 13.38 -5.28 -7.80
N GLU A 162 12.16 -4.79 -7.96
CA GLU A 162 11.80 -3.36 -7.95
C GLU A 162 11.09 -2.91 -6.66
N LEU A 163 11.28 -3.67 -5.57
CA LEU A 163 10.66 -3.37 -4.28
C LEU A 163 11.27 -2.09 -3.68
N ASP A 164 10.42 -1.09 -3.46
CA ASP A 164 10.78 0.18 -2.83
C ASP A 164 10.56 0.14 -1.31
N TRP A 165 9.47 -0.51 -0.86
CA TRP A 165 9.05 -0.51 0.55
C TRP A 165 8.71 -1.89 1.08
N PHE A 166 9.34 -2.28 2.19
CA PHE A 166 8.95 -3.41 3.00
C PHE A 166 8.62 -2.90 4.41
N VAL A 167 7.33 -2.87 4.77
CA VAL A 167 6.86 -2.17 5.98
C VAL A 167 6.09 -3.13 6.88
N CYS A 168 6.56 -3.29 8.12
CA CYS A 168 5.89 -4.09 9.14
C CYS A 168 5.32 -3.19 10.22
N PHE A 169 4.02 -3.33 10.51
CA PHE A 169 3.38 -2.55 11.57
C PHE A 169 3.67 -3.24 12.92
N SER A 170 4.60 -2.67 13.69
CA SER A 170 4.87 -3.08 15.07
C SER A 170 3.89 -2.41 16.05
N SER A 171 4.13 -2.56 17.36
CA SER A 171 3.36 -1.92 18.42
C SER A 171 4.28 -1.34 19.49
N VAL A 172 3.80 -0.30 20.16
CA VAL A 172 4.40 0.20 21.41
C VAL A 172 4.51 -0.90 22.46
N SER A 173 3.60 -1.89 22.46
CA SER A 173 3.66 -3.07 23.34
C SER A 173 5.00 -3.79 23.22
N CYS A 174 5.57 -3.91 22.01
CA CYS A 174 6.89 -4.52 21.81
C CYS A 174 8.02 -3.62 22.32
N GLY A 175 7.96 -2.30 22.05
CA GLY A 175 9.04 -1.38 22.40
C GLY A 175 9.07 -0.96 23.87
N ARG A 176 7.94 -1.00 24.57
CA ARG A 176 7.78 -0.48 25.95
C ARG A 176 7.15 -1.47 26.92
N GLY A 177 6.62 -2.59 26.43
CA GLY A 177 5.84 -3.54 27.22
C GLY A 177 4.38 -3.12 27.35
N ASN A 178 3.48 -4.10 27.37
CA ASN A 178 2.09 -3.94 27.77
C ASN A 178 1.69 -5.17 28.58
N ALA A 179 1.07 -5.00 29.74
CA ALA A 179 0.74 -6.14 30.59
C ALA A 179 -0.30 -7.04 29.88
N GLY A 180 0.05 -8.32 29.72
CA GLY A 180 -0.79 -9.31 29.02
C GLY A 180 -0.52 -9.46 27.52
N GLN A 181 0.54 -8.82 26.98
CA GLN A 181 0.98 -8.89 25.57
C GLN A 181 2.50 -9.01 25.41
#